data_AF-A0A427YVN8-F1
#
_entry.id   AF-A0A427YVN8-F1
#
_cell.length_a   1.000
_cell.length_b   1.000
_cell.length_c   1.000
_cell.angle_alpha   90.00
_cell.angle_beta   90.00
_cell.angle_gamma   90.00
#
_symmetry.space_group_name_H-M   'P 1'
#
loop_
_entity.id
_entity.type
_entity.pdbx_description
1 polymer ?
#
loop_
_entity_poly.entity_id
_entity_poly.type
_entity_poly.pdbx_seq_one_letter_code
_entity_poly.pdbx_strand_id
1 'polypeptide(L)'
;MTTAILNGFTNGNGHSHSDMASSHLANGVGHSTLHSDSTLLSRLRKQYAAAGQSHVFAFYDRLSPSEQAALLAQLDDIDVHRVNRIYQNAVAADRAITPPAEVVSFDDTLAVGGRLIGRSRTPTPQPDGFLPLPEEATATILNNPEGEQAWRDIGLKAVADNSVAVLLMAGGQGTRLGSTSPKGMYSIGLPSGMSLFEYQAGRIKRLERVAAERSGKAPGSVRIRWYVMTSGPTREETEKYFASKDFFGLDKDDVIFFEQGVLPALSEDGKLLLSSPSSVSVAPDGNGGLYAALRRPLSPSKRYSVLEDLRNRQIRYVHVYGVDNCLVKVADPVFIGCCISRNSPVGAKVVRKILPTESVGVLAKRGDAFAVVEYSELPKEMAEMRTQDGQLAFRAANIVNHFYTTEFLEGVEAIEKKMAFHIARKKIQTVDLETGEPIKPSEPNGMKLEMFVFDVFPFTDSLCVLEVDRAEEFSGLKNAPGSKSDCPETSRRDLLAQQKRWLIANGAEIADGVEVEVTPQLTYAGEGLECVKGKKFVRSGVLRTPEDVAELV
;
A
#
# COMPACT_ATOMS: atom_id res chain seq x y z
N MET A 1 1.74 64.50 -11.97
CA MET A 1 0.86 64.85 -13.09
C MET A 1 -0.09 63.67 -13.27
N THR A 2 -1.33 63.81 -12.76
CA THR A 2 -2.59 64.08 -13.53
C THR A 2 -3.08 62.82 -14.27
N THR A 3 -4.35 62.38 -14.19
CA THR A 3 -5.64 63.04 -13.83
C THR A 3 -6.53 61.95 -13.15
N ALA A 4 -7.24 62.10 -12.02
CA ALA A 4 -8.32 63.04 -11.61
C ALA A 4 -9.67 62.83 -12.37
N ILE A 5 -10.89 63.14 -11.87
CA ILE A 5 -11.38 63.50 -10.52
C ILE A 5 -12.93 63.29 -10.43
N LEU A 6 -13.51 63.33 -9.21
CA LEU A 6 -14.95 63.42 -8.78
C LEU A 6 -15.38 62.29 -7.80
N ASN A 7 -16.58 62.35 -7.19
CA ASN A 7 -16.92 63.04 -5.93
C ASN A 7 -18.41 62.80 -5.54
N GLY A 8 -18.76 62.92 -4.25
CA GLY A 8 -20.14 62.97 -3.72
C GLY A 8 -20.36 62.01 -2.52
N PHE A 9 -20.47 62.39 -1.23
CA PHE A 9 -21.38 63.30 -0.50
C PHE A 9 -22.86 62.83 -0.52
N THR A 10 -23.65 62.82 0.59
CA THR A 10 -23.58 63.54 1.90
C THR A 10 -24.01 62.71 3.14
N ASN A 11 -23.65 63.24 4.34
CA ASN A 11 -24.28 63.21 5.69
C ASN A 11 -25.74 62.71 5.83
N GLY A 12 -26.24 62.29 7.01
CA GLY A 12 -25.61 62.15 8.35
C GLY A 12 -26.62 62.35 9.52
N ASN A 13 -26.26 61.92 10.74
CA ASN A 13 -27.03 61.95 12.01
C ASN A 13 -28.33 61.10 12.03
N GLY A 14 -28.79 60.49 13.14
CA GLY A 14 -28.18 60.29 14.47
C GLY A 14 -29.04 60.84 15.63
N HIS A 15 -29.61 59.96 16.47
CA HIS A 15 -29.96 60.23 17.88
C HIS A 15 -30.28 58.92 18.64
N SER A 16 -30.25 58.98 19.97
CA SER A 16 -30.41 57.88 20.94
C SER A 16 -31.73 57.98 21.73
N HIS A 17 -32.23 56.88 22.31
CA HIS A 17 -32.49 56.77 23.77
C HIS A 17 -33.04 55.41 24.24
N SER A 18 -32.55 54.97 25.41
CA SER A 18 -33.15 54.15 26.48
C SER A 18 -34.05 52.93 26.17
N ASP A 19 -33.59 51.77 26.65
CA ASP A 19 -34.27 50.84 27.58
C ASP A 19 -35.77 50.52 27.43
N MET A 20 -36.05 49.24 27.14
CA MET A 20 -36.93 48.47 28.03
C MET A 20 -36.61 46.96 27.95
N ALA A 21 -36.60 46.28 29.09
CA ALA A 21 -36.43 44.83 29.16
C ALA A 21 -37.79 44.14 29.33
N SER A 22 -38.06 43.09 28.54
CA SER A 22 -39.09 42.08 28.81
C SER A 22 -38.83 40.82 27.99
N SER A 23 -39.21 39.67 28.54
CA SER A 23 -38.99 38.35 27.94
C SER A 23 -40.00 38.01 26.84
N HIS A 24 -39.59 37.24 25.81
CA HIS A 24 -40.08 35.86 25.66
C HIS A 24 -39.44 35.05 24.51
N LEU A 25 -39.56 33.73 24.65
CA LEU A 25 -39.51 32.69 23.61
C LEU A 25 -38.19 32.49 22.83
N ALA A 26 -37.34 31.62 23.38
CA ALA A 26 -36.48 30.76 22.57
C ALA A 26 -37.31 29.62 21.94
N ASN A 27 -37.10 29.35 20.65
CA ASN A 27 -37.35 28.07 19.97
C ASN A 27 -36.79 28.14 18.55
N GLY A 28 -36.01 27.15 18.10
CA GLY A 28 -35.48 27.18 16.71
C GLY A 28 -34.31 26.28 16.31
N VAL A 29 -33.73 25.45 17.19
CA VAL A 29 -32.54 24.63 16.84
C VAL A 29 -32.78 23.10 16.96
N GLY A 30 -33.77 22.65 17.74
CA GLY A 30 -33.90 21.23 18.10
C GLY A 30 -34.57 20.28 17.09
N HIS A 31 -35.30 20.78 16.08
CA HIS A 31 -36.18 19.91 15.27
C HIS A 31 -35.57 19.35 13.98
N SER A 32 -34.51 19.97 13.44
CA SER A 32 -33.96 19.58 12.12
C SER A 32 -33.24 18.23 12.17
N THR A 33 -32.33 18.04 13.12
CA THR A 33 -31.51 16.82 13.27
C THR A 33 -32.29 15.61 13.77
N LEU A 34 -33.22 15.79 14.71
CA LEU A 34 -34.05 14.68 15.19
C LEU A 34 -34.93 14.06 14.08
N HIS A 35 -35.24 14.80 13.02
CA HIS A 35 -35.92 14.27 11.83
C HIS A 35 -34.97 13.56 10.85
N SER A 36 -33.73 14.03 10.65
CA SER A 36 -32.75 13.29 9.84
C SER A 36 -32.43 11.93 10.49
N ASP A 37 -32.17 11.94 11.79
CA ASP A 37 -31.57 10.79 12.46
C ASP A 37 -32.58 9.65 12.67
N SER A 38 -33.86 10.00 12.88
CA SER A 38 -34.96 9.02 12.93
C SER A 38 -35.27 8.38 11.57
N THR A 39 -35.14 9.12 10.45
CA THR A 39 -35.26 8.53 9.10
C THR A 39 -34.05 7.67 8.74
N LEU A 40 -32.85 8.09 9.14
CA LEU A 40 -31.60 7.32 9.00
C LEU A 40 -31.66 5.99 9.78
N LEU A 41 -32.05 6.03 11.05
CA LEU A 41 -32.26 4.85 11.89
C LEU A 41 -33.27 3.87 11.28
N SER A 42 -34.40 4.36 10.78
CA SER A 42 -35.43 3.54 10.13
C SER A 42 -34.91 2.86 8.86
N ARG A 43 -34.17 3.59 8.01
CA ARG A 43 -33.51 3.06 6.81
C ARG A 43 -32.50 1.97 7.17
N LEU A 44 -31.58 2.24 8.10
CA LEU A 44 -30.51 1.32 8.45
C LEU A 44 -31.03 0.08 9.19
N ARG A 45 -32.00 0.22 10.12
CA ARG A 45 -32.67 -0.94 10.75
C ARG A 45 -33.30 -1.86 9.68
N LYS A 46 -33.98 -1.31 8.67
CA LYS A 46 -34.55 -2.10 7.56
C LYS A 46 -33.48 -2.78 6.69
N GLN A 47 -32.43 -2.05 6.32
CA GLN A 47 -31.33 -2.53 5.49
C GLN A 47 -30.56 -3.68 6.16
N TYR A 48 -30.18 -3.50 7.43
CA TYR A 48 -29.47 -4.53 8.20
C TYR A 48 -30.36 -5.72 8.55
N ALA A 49 -31.66 -5.51 8.78
CA ALA A 49 -32.60 -6.63 8.93
C ALA A 49 -32.73 -7.47 7.65
N ALA A 50 -32.82 -6.82 6.48
CA ALA A 50 -32.81 -7.51 5.18
C ALA A 50 -31.48 -8.24 4.89
N ALA A 51 -30.37 -7.77 5.47
CA ALA A 51 -29.08 -8.46 5.42
C ALA A 51 -28.90 -9.55 6.51
N GLY A 52 -29.85 -9.74 7.42
CA GLY A 52 -29.77 -10.72 8.52
C GLY A 52 -28.84 -10.30 9.67
N GLN A 53 -28.58 -9.00 9.82
CA GLN A 53 -27.60 -8.38 10.72
C GLN A 53 -28.26 -7.43 11.75
N SER A 54 -29.54 -7.65 12.11
CA SER A 54 -30.32 -6.78 13.01
C SER A 54 -29.71 -6.58 14.41
N HIS A 55 -28.89 -7.54 14.86
CA HIS A 55 -28.31 -7.58 16.21
C HIS A 55 -27.32 -6.43 16.47
N VAL A 56 -26.79 -5.76 15.43
CA VAL A 56 -25.97 -4.55 15.61
C VAL A 56 -26.73 -3.40 16.28
N PHE A 57 -28.06 -3.46 16.32
CA PHE A 57 -28.93 -2.49 17.01
C PHE A 57 -29.36 -2.93 18.42
N ALA A 58 -28.88 -4.07 18.95
CA ALA A 58 -29.37 -4.66 20.21
C ALA A 58 -29.37 -3.69 21.41
N PHE A 59 -28.38 -2.79 21.47
CA PHE A 59 -28.23 -1.82 22.55
C PHE A 59 -28.71 -0.41 22.19
N TYR A 60 -29.09 -0.15 20.93
CA TYR A 60 -29.26 1.20 20.37
C TYR A 60 -30.15 2.11 21.22
N ASP A 61 -31.31 1.60 21.67
CA ASP A 61 -32.29 2.37 22.43
C ASP A 61 -31.85 2.68 23.89
N ARG A 62 -30.68 2.16 24.33
CA ARG A 62 -30.03 2.45 25.62
C ARG A 62 -28.76 3.31 25.49
N LEU A 63 -28.27 3.55 24.28
CA LEU A 63 -27.04 4.34 24.03
C LEU A 63 -27.25 5.84 24.26
N SER A 64 -26.18 6.57 24.56
CA SER A 64 -26.23 8.04 24.57
C SER A 64 -26.49 8.60 23.16
N PRO A 65 -27.08 9.80 23.00
CA PRO A 65 -27.32 10.39 21.67
C PRO A 65 -26.04 10.53 20.81
N SER A 66 -24.89 10.77 21.45
CA SER A 66 -23.58 10.78 20.80
C SER A 66 -23.15 9.42 20.25
N GLU A 67 -23.41 8.34 21.00
CA GLU A 67 -23.13 6.97 20.56
C GLU A 67 -24.12 6.48 19.51
N GLN A 68 -25.40 6.87 19.62
CA GLN A 68 -26.40 6.63 18.60
C GLN A 68 -25.98 7.24 17.25
N ALA A 69 -25.59 8.53 17.25
CA ALA A 69 -25.11 9.20 16.05
C ALA A 69 -23.82 8.56 15.48
N ALA A 70 -22.87 8.20 16.34
CA ALA A 70 -21.63 7.53 15.92
C ALA A 70 -21.89 6.14 15.31
N LEU A 71 -22.78 5.35 15.91
CA LEU A 71 -23.16 4.03 15.41
C LEU A 71 -23.93 4.14 14.08
N LEU A 72 -24.87 5.08 13.94
CA LEU A 72 -25.54 5.31 12.66
C LEU A 72 -24.56 5.72 11.56
N ALA A 73 -23.61 6.61 11.85
CA ALA A 73 -22.58 7.00 10.89
C ALA A 73 -21.68 5.83 10.48
N GLN A 74 -21.27 4.98 11.43
CA GLN A 74 -20.48 3.78 11.14
C GLN A 74 -21.27 2.76 10.28
N LEU A 75 -22.58 2.60 10.54
CA LEU A 75 -23.44 1.67 9.80
C LEU A 75 -23.88 2.19 8.42
N ASP A 76 -23.77 3.50 8.15
CA ASP A 76 -24.08 4.08 6.83
C ASP A 76 -22.89 4.00 5.85
N ASP A 77 -21.65 4.01 6.35
CA ASP A 77 -20.43 3.79 5.54
C ASP A 77 -20.26 2.32 5.09
N ILE A 78 -20.92 1.38 5.79
CA ILE A 78 -20.82 -0.06 5.54
C ILE A 78 -21.93 -0.52 4.57
N ASP A 79 -21.57 -0.84 3.31
CA ASP A 79 -22.42 -1.70 2.46
C ASP A 79 -22.46 -3.12 3.05
N VAL A 80 -23.42 -3.34 3.96
CA VAL A 80 -23.68 -4.64 4.60
C VAL A 80 -23.99 -5.75 3.58
N HIS A 81 -24.51 -5.42 2.39
CA HIS A 81 -24.70 -6.40 1.33
C HIS A 81 -23.37 -6.73 0.62
N ARG A 82 -22.41 -5.80 0.48
CA ARG A 82 -21.02 -6.09 0.08
C ARG A 82 -20.33 -6.98 1.10
N VAL A 83 -20.49 -6.71 2.40
CA VAL A 83 -19.93 -7.54 3.47
C VAL A 83 -20.47 -8.97 3.39
N ASN A 84 -21.79 -9.16 3.26
CA ASN A 84 -22.39 -10.49 3.09
C ASN A 84 -21.89 -11.21 1.82
N ARG A 85 -21.77 -10.52 0.67
CA ARG A 85 -21.21 -11.10 -0.57
C ARG A 85 -19.76 -11.54 -0.41
N ILE A 86 -18.93 -10.69 0.22
CA ILE A 86 -17.52 -11.01 0.49
C ILE A 86 -17.41 -12.25 1.39
N TYR A 87 -18.18 -12.31 2.46
CA TYR A 87 -18.25 -13.47 3.36
C TYR A 87 -18.63 -14.76 2.62
N GLN A 88 -19.66 -14.71 1.76
CA GLN A 88 -20.09 -15.86 0.96
C GLN A 88 -18.98 -16.36 0.01
N ASN A 89 -18.32 -15.44 -0.72
CA ASN A 89 -17.21 -15.78 -1.60
C ASN A 89 -16.00 -16.35 -0.83
N ALA A 90 -15.64 -15.74 0.30
CA ALA A 90 -14.52 -16.15 1.14
C ALA A 90 -14.74 -17.53 1.75
N VAL A 91 -15.95 -17.82 2.28
CA VAL A 91 -16.29 -19.12 2.87
C VAL A 91 -16.41 -20.21 1.82
N ALA A 92 -16.81 -19.90 0.58
CA ALA A 92 -16.76 -20.85 -0.53
C ALA A 92 -15.30 -21.23 -0.88
N ALA A 93 -14.40 -20.24 -0.93
CA ALA A 93 -12.98 -20.47 -1.19
C ALA A 93 -12.28 -21.26 -0.06
N ASP A 94 -12.45 -20.83 1.19
CA ASP A 94 -11.87 -21.44 2.42
C ASP A 94 -12.26 -22.91 2.59
N ARG A 95 -13.46 -23.31 2.13
CA ARG A 95 -13.95 -24.69 2.25
C ARG A 95 -13.56 -25.60 1.09
N ALA A 96 -12.96 -25.08 0.02
CA ALA A 96 -12.63 -25.82 -1.21
C ALA A 96 -13.80 -26.65 -1.81
N ILE A 97 -15.04 -26.23 -1.57
CA ILE A 97 -16.22 -26.78 -2.25
C ILE A 97 -16.40 -25.96 -3.53
N THR A 98 -16.42 -26.64 -4.67
CA THR A 98 -16.73 -26.03 -5.99
C THR A 98 -17.96 -25.13 -5.87
N PRO A 99 -17.95 -23.90 -6.40
CA PRO A 99 -19.12 -23.02 -6.34
C PRO A 99 -20.36 -23.74 -6.92
N PRO A 100 -21.56 -23.51 -6.36
CA PRO A 100 -22.77 -24.19 -6.79
C PRO A 100 -23.00 -23.96 -8.29
N ALA A 101 -23.52 -24.98 -8.98
CA ALA A 101 -23.50 -25.10 -10.43
C ALA A 101 -24.43 -24.13 -11.22
N GLU A 102 -24.76 -22.97 -10.64
CA GLU A 102 -25.20 -21.83 -11.44
C GLU A 102 -23.98 -21.26 -12.18
N VAL A 103 -23.75 -21.79 -13.39
CA VAL A 103 -22.85 -21.17 -14.38
C VAL A 103 -23.52 -19.90 -14.88
N VAL A 104 -23.51 -18.86 -14.04
CA VAL A 104 -23.80 -17.50 -14.48
C VAL A 104 -22.68 -17.13 -15.44
N SER A 105 -23.04 -17.02 -16.72
CA SER A 105 -22.16 -16.57 -17.80
C SER A 105 -21.80 -15.08 -17.62
N PHE A 106 -21.00 -14.79 -16.60
CA PHE A 106 -20.40 -13.49 -16.40
C PHE A 106 -19.44 -13.20 -17.55
N ASP A 107 -19.53 -11.98 -18.10
CA ASP A 107 -18.58 -11.52 -19.10
C ASP A 107 -17.16 -11.57 -18.49
N ASP A 108 -16.28 -12.33 -19.14
CA ASP A 108 -14.88 -12.47 -18.75
C ASP A 108 -13.97 -11.43 -19.44
N THR A 109 -14.50 -10.47 -20.18
CA THR A 109 -13.72 -9.35 -20.70
C THR A 109 -13.43 -8.29 -19.62
N LEU A 110 -12.16 -7.93 -19.46
CA LEU A 110 -11.78 -6.64 -18.86
C LEU A 110 -11.84 -5.58 -19.95
N ALA A 111 -12.81 -4.67 -19.90
CA ALA A 111 -12.92 -3.57 -20.84
C ALA A 111 -13.01 -2.21 -20.13
N VAL A 112 -12.10 -1.29 -20.47
CA VAL A 112 -12.19 0.14 -20.07
C VAL A 112 -12.41 0.95 -21.35
N GLY A 113 -13.41 1.83 -21.34
CA GLY A 113 -13.75 2.66 -22.51
C GLY A 113 -14.12 1.86 -23.78
N GLY A 114 -14.49 0.57 -23.65
CA GLY A 114 -14.73 -0.34 -24.77
C GLY A 114 -13.49 -1.05 -25.33
N ARG A 115 -12.29 -0.80 -24.78
CA ARG A 115 -11.05 -1.49 -25.14
C ARG A 115 -10.80 -2.69 -24.23
N LEU A 116 -10.63 -3.88 -24.83
CA LEU A 116 -10.21 -5.09 -24.11
C LEU A 116 -8.77 -4.94 -23.58
N ILE A 117 -8.60 -5.01 -22.25
CA ILE A 117 -7.31 -4.95 -21.54
C ILE A 117 -6.82 -6.35 -21.14
N GLY A 118 -7.75 -7.31 -21.00
CA GLY A 118 -7.45 -8.71 -20.78
C GLY A 118 -8.71 -9.55 -20.66
N ARG A 119 -8.55 -10.84 -20.38
CA ARG A 119 -9.64 -11.73 -19.99
C ARG A 119 -9.45 -12.22 -18.56
N SER A 120 -10.53 -12.11 -17.80
CA SER A 120 -10.77 -12.80 -16.53
C SER A 120 -10.70 -14.30 -16.78
N ARG A 121 -9.50 -14.87 -16.64
CA ARG A 121 -9.33 -16.33 -16.60
C ARG A 121 -9.80 -16.79 -15.24
N THR A 122 -11.13 -16.96 -15.09
CA THR A 122 -11.70 -17.74 -14.00
C THR A 122 -10.91 -19.06 -13.95
N PRO A 123 -10.18 -19.36 -12.85
CA PRO A 123 -9.33 -20.54 -12.85
C PRO A 123 -10.24 -21.77 -12.93
N THR A 124 -10.28 -22.44 -14.09
CA THR A 124 -10.94 -23.74 -14.25
C THR A 124 -10.40 -24.65 -13.15
N PRO A 125 -11.19 -25.07 -12.13
CA PRO A 125 -10.60 -25.62 -10.92
C PRO A 125 -10.04 -27.02 -11.14
N GLN A 126 -8.76 -27.09 -11.55
CA GLN A 126 -7.91 -28.24 -11.28
C GLN A 126 -7.33 -28.02 -9.88
N PRO A 127 -7.75 -28.81 -8.86
CA PRO A 127 -7.38 -28.53 -7.46
C PRO A 127 -5.87 -28.52 -7.25
N ASP A 128 -5.17 -29.42 -7.95
CA ASP A 128 -3.75 -29.75 -7.74
C ASP A 128 -2.82 -29.21 -8.85
N GLY A 129 -3.35 -28.36 -9.75
CA GLY A 129 -2.72 -27.94 -11.00
C GLY A 129 -1.88 -26.65 -10.93
N PHE A 130 -0.83 -26.62 -10.10
CA PHE A 130 0.18 -25.55 -10.17
C PHE A 130 1.29 -25.88 -11.17
N LEU A 131 1.69 -24.89 -11.98
CA LEU A 131 2.85 -24.96 -12.87
C LEU A 131 3.82 -23.80 -12.58
N PRO A 132 5.12 -23.95 -12.83
CA PRO A 132 6.07 -22.84 -12.80
C PRO A 132 5.65 -21.70 -13.74
N LEU A 133 6.20 -20.50 -13.53
CA LEU A 133 6.04 -19.42 -14.51
C LEU A 133 6.65 -19.82 -15.86
N PRO A 134 5.98 -19.53 -16.99
CA PRO A 134 6.53 -19.77 -18.31
C PRO A 134 7.57 -18.69 -18.64
N GLU A 135 8.56 -19.03 -19.48
CA GLU A 135 9.76 -18.22 -19.64
C GLU A 135 9.47 -16.80 -20.18
N GLU A 136 8.47 -16.64 -21.04
CA GLU A 136 8.06 -15.35 -21.61
C GLU A 136 7.45 -14.38 -20.57
N ALA A 137 6.97 -14.89 -19.43
CA ALA A 137 6.57 -14.05 -18.30
C ALA A 137 7.78 -13.61 -17.46
N THR A 138 8.91 -14.32 -17.53
CA THR A 138 10.07 -14.11 -16.65
C THR A 138 11.17 -13.25 -17.27
N ALA A 139 11.83 -12.46 -16.42
CA ALA A 139 13.02 -11.67 -16.70
C ALA A 139 13.99 -11.82 -15.52
N THR A 140 15.29 -11.57 -15.73
CA THR A 140 16.26 -11.48 -14.64
C THR A 140 17.33 -10.45 -14.97
N ILE A 141 17.84 -9.74 -13.95
CA ILE A 141 19.08 -8.95 -14.04
C ILE A 141 20.33 -9.81 -13.76
N LEU A 142 20.15 -10.99 -13.15
CA LEU A 142 21.26 -11.81 -12.69
C LEU A 142 22.09 -12.32 -13.87
N ASN A 143 23.36 -11.89 -13.94
CA ASN A 143 24.26 -12.09 -15.08
C ASN A 143 23.79 -11.47 -16.41
N ASN A 144 22.93 -10.45 -16.37
CA ASN A 144 22.32 -9.81 -17.55
C ASN A 144 22.54 -8.28 -17.55
N PRO A 145 23.79 -7.78 -17.63
CA PRO A 145 24.08 -6.35 -17.56
C PRO A 145 23.54 -5.57 -18.77
N GLU A 146 23.50 -6.17 -19.96
CA GLU A 146 22.96 -5.53 -21.17
C GLU A 146 21.44 -5.33 -21.07
N GLY A 147 20.70 -6.35 -20.63
CA GLY A 147 19.27 -6.25 -20.37
C GLY A 147 18.96 -5.27 -19.24
N GLU A 148 19.70 -5.34 -18.13
CA GLU A 148 19.55 -4.39 -17.02
C GLU A 148 19.74 -2.94 -17.49
N GLN A 149 20.79 -2.66 -18.27
CA GLN A 149 21.05 -1.32 -18.80
C GLN A 149 19.97 -0.88 -19.81
N ALA A 150 19.55 -1.75 -20.73
CA ALA A 150 18.49 -1.44 -21.69
C ALA A 150 17.15 -1.10 -20.98
N TRP A 151 16.79 -1.83 -19.93
CA TRP A 151 15.63 -1.51 -19.12
C TRP A 151 15.81 -0.22 -18.30
N ARG A 152 16.98 -0.03 -17.68
CA ARG A 152 17.34 1.19 -16.93
C ARG A 152 17.17 2.46 -17.78
N ASP A 153 17.48 2.40 -19.07
CA ASP A 153 17.32 3.50 -20.03
C ASP A 153 15.84 3.83 -20.29
N ILE A 154 15.02 2.81 -20.54
CA ILE A 154 13.58 2.95 -20.78
C ILE A 154 12.89 3.53 -19.53
N GLY A 155 13.23 3.02 -18.33
CA GLY A 155 12.65 3.49 -17.08
C GLY A 155 13.10 4.90 -16.69
N LEU A 156 14.39 5.24 -16.82
CA LEU A 156 14.86 6.61 -16.54
C LEU A 156 14.24 7.63 -17.50
N LYS A 157 13.99 7.25 -18.77
CA LYS A 157 13.20 8.08 -19.68
C LYS A 157 11.75 8.25 -19.19
N ALA A 158 11.08 7.17 -18.79
CA ALA A 158 9.70 7.22 -18.30
C ALA A 158 9.54 8.09 -17.03
N VAL A 159 10.53 8.05 -16.14
CA VAL A 159 10.66 8.93 -14.96
C VAL A 159 10.90 10.37 -15.40
N ALA A 160 11.89 10.63 -16.26
CA ALA A 160 12.23 11.98 -16.71
C ALA A 160 11.08 12.66 -17.47
N ASP A 161 10.23 11.89 -18.17
CA ASP A 161 9.01 12.36 -18.83
C ASP A 161 7.82 12.53 -17.87
N ASN A 162 8.06 12.50 -16.55
CA ASN A 162 7.07 12.70 -15.47
C ASN A 162 5.86 11.75 -15.56
N SER A 163 6.03 10.58 -16.18
CA SER A 163 4.97 9.60 -16.44
C SER A 163 4.93 8.43 -15.43
N VAL A 164 5.75 8.51 -14.38
CA VAL A 164 5.91 7.54 -13.30
C VAL A 164 5.46 8.13 -11.97
N ALA A 165 4.74 7.34 -11.18
CA ALA A 165 4.51 7.59 -9.77
C ALA A 165 4.85 6.34 -8.93
N VAL A 166 4.96 6.53 -7.61
CA VAL A 166 5.12 5.45 -6.64
C VAL A 166 3.95 5.45 -5.67
N LEU A 167 3.58 4.24 -5.25
CA LEU A 167 2.52 4.03 -4.28
C LEU A 167 3.02 3.14 -3.15
N LEU A 168 2.86 3.64 -1.94
CA LEU A 168 3.40 3.05 -0.73
C LEU A 168 2.28 2.49 0.14
N MET A 169 2.34 1.18 0.40
CA MET A 169 1.45 0.51 1.35
C MET A 169 2.04 0.62 2.76
N ALA A 170 1.55 1.61 3.53
CA ALA A 170 2.04 1.97 4.86
C ALA A 170 1.00 1.83 5.99
N GLY A 171 -0.22 1.34 5.72
CA GLY A 171 -1.32 1.23 6.70
C GLY A 171 -1.12 0.27 7.89
N GLY A 172 0.08 -0.29 8.07
CA GLY A 172 0.45 -1.16 9.19
C GLY A 172 1.23 -0.42 10.29
N GLN A 173 0.85 -0.64 11.54
CA GLN A 173 1.60 -0.18 12.71
C GLN A 173 2.85 -1.03 12.97
N GLY A 174 3.84 -0.47 13.67
CA GLY A 174 5.09 -1.12 14.06
C GLY A 174 4.97 -2.11 15.24
N THR A 175 3.78 -2.60 15.58
CA THR A 175 3.52 -3.31 16.85
C THR A 175 4.33 -4.60 17.03
N ARG A 176 4.54 -5.38 15.95
CA ARG A 176 5.44 -6.56 15.97
C ARG A 176 6.91 -6.22 16.18
N LEU A 177 7.30 -4.95 16.01
CA LEU A 177 8.66 -4.43 16.19
C LEU A 177 8.84 -3.76 17.57
N GLY A 178 7.82 -3.83 18.45
CA GLY A 178 7.80 -3.13 19.74
C GLY A 178 7.44 -1.64 19.67
N SER A 179 6.93 -1.15 18.53
CA SER A 179 6.58 0.28 18.33
C SER A 179 5.08 0.49 18.19
N THR A 180 4.56 1.58 18.76
CA THR A 180 3.17 2.02 18.59
C THR A 180 2.92 2.75 17.26
N SER A 181 3.96 3.38 16.71
CA SER A 181 3.89 4.27 15.54
C SER A 181 3.66 3.55 14.21
N PRO A 182 3.23 4.26 13.14
CA PRO A 182 3.29 3.80 11.76
C PRO A 182 4.65 3.21 11.40
N LYS A 183 4.65 2.07 10.71
CA LYS A 183 5.87 1.26 10.50
C LYS A 183 6.97 1.97 9.71
N GLY A 184 6.62 2.92 8.84
CA GLY A 184 7.59 3.73 8.09
C GLY A 184 8.41 4.70 8.95
N MET A 185 7.95 5.04 10.16
CA MET A 185 8.69 5.88 11.12
C MET A 185 9.80 5.11 11.86
N TYR A 186 9.84 3.78 11.73
CA TYR A 186 10.82 2.95 12.43
C TYR A 186 12.23 3.21 11.89
N SER A 187 13.17 3.42 12.80
CA SER A 187 14.61 3.49 12.51
C SER A 187 15.26 2.16 12.87
N ILE A 188 16.03 1.58 11.94
CA ILE A 188 16.69 0.28 12.12
C ILE A 188 18.09 0.41 12.76
N GLY A 189 18.39 1.54 13.39
CA GLY A 189 19.67 1.78 14.10
C GLY A 189 20.87 2.05 13.18
N LEU A 190 20.63 2.54 11.97
CA LEU A 190 21.69 3.01 11.07
C LEU A 190 22.45 4.21 11.69
N PRO A 191 23.75 4.41 11.39
CA PRO A 191 24.52 5.55 11.91
C PRO A 191 23.91 6.94 11.68
N SER A 192 23.09 7.13 10.63
CA SER A 192 22.33 8.36 10.33
C SER A 192 21.10 8.58 11.22
N GLY A 193 20.62 7.53 11.89
CA GLY A 193 19.34 7.49 12.60
C GLY A 193 18.09 7.46 11.71
N MET A 194 18.21 7.54 10.38
CA MET A 194 17.08 7.69 9.46
C MET A 194 16.04 6.57 9.56
N SER A 195 14.77 6.96 9.47
CA SER A 195 13.61 6.08 9.33
C SER A 195 13.46 5.50 7.92
N LEU A 196 12.60 4.49 7.76
CA LEU A 196 12.25 3.92 6.45
C LEU A 196 11.60 4.96 5.53
N PHE A 197 10.74 5.86 6.04
CA PHE A 197 10.18 6.97 5.25
C PHE A 197 11.29 7.92 4.75
N GLU A 198 12.23 8.31 5.60
CA GLU A 198 13.36 9.19 5.24
C GLU A 198 14.25 8.55 4.15
N TYR A 199 14.50 7.24 4.25
CA TYR A 199 15.25 6.50 3.21
C TYR A 199 14.49 6.44 1.88
N GLN A 200 13.19 6.17 1.91
CA GLN A 200 12.37 6.06 0.70
C GLN A 200 12.21 7.41 0.00
N ALA A 201 11.97 8.48 0.76
CA ALA A 201 11.92 9.85 0.24
C ALA A 201 13.25 10.29 -0.39
N GLY A 202 14.37 9.95 0.26
CA GLY A 202 15.70 10.19 -0.27
C GLY A 202 15.93 9.49 -1.61
N ARG A 203 15.50 8.22 -1.76
CA ARG A 203 15.60 7.47 -3.02
C ARG A 203 14.76 8.11 -4.14
N ILE A 204 13.55 8.59 -3.84
CA ILE A 204 12.72 9.35 -4.80
C ILE A 204 13.48 10.59 -5.29
N LYS A 205 13.91 11.45 -4.35
CA LYS A 205 14.58 12.73 -4.64
C LYS A 205 15.91 12.58 -5.39
N ARG A 206 16.61 11.46 -5.17
CA ARG A 206 17.83 11.10 -5.91
C ARG A 206 17.52 10.62 -7.32
N LEU A 207 16.49 9.79 -7.51
CA LEU A 207 16.11 9.32 -8.84
C LEU A 207 15.62 10.46 -9.73
N GLU A 208 14.89 11.44 -9.18
CA GLU A 208 14.51 12.67 -9.89
C GLU A 208 15.73 13.41 -10.46
N ARG A 209 16.80 13.54 -9.66
CA ARG A 209 18.08 14.14 -10.08
C ARG A 209 18.76 13.32 -11.18
N VAL A 210 18.97 12.02 -10.95
CA VAL A 210 19.63 11.12 -11.90
C VAL A 210 18.89 11.07 -13.25
N ALA A 211 17.55 11.07 -13.22
CA ALA A 211 16.73 11.10 -14.43
C ALA A 211 16.75 12.46 -15.14
N ALA A 212 16.79 13.58 -14.39
CA ALA A 212 16.95 14.92 -14.97
C ALA A 212 18.32 15.11 -15.63
N GLU A 213 19.39 14.83 -14.88
CA GLU A 213 20.79 14.91 -15.33
C GLU A 213 21.01 14.08 -16.59
N ARG A 214 20.63 12.79 -16.58
CA ARG A 214 20.79 11.89 -17.72
C ARG A 214 19.95 12.30 -18.95
N SER A 215 18.85 13.01 -18.74
CA SER A 215 17.97 13.48 -19.82
C SER A 215 18.23 14.92 -20.27
N GLY A 216 19.25 15.59 -19.69
CA GLY A 216 19.53 17.00 -19.95
C GLY A 216 18.41 17.96 -19.51
N LYS A 217 17.53 17.54 -18.60
CA LYS A 217 16.41 18.36 -18.09
C LYS A 217 16.86 19.19 -16.89
N ALA A 218 16.24 20.36 -16.71
CA ALA A 218 16.61 21.27 -15.62
C ALA A 218 16.42 20.63 -14.23
N PRO A 219 17.31 20.91 -13.24
CA PRO A 219 17.15 20.41 -11.88
C PRO A 219 15.76 20.74 -11.30
N GLY A 220 15.09 19.74 -10.73
CA GLY A 220 13.74 19.87 -10.15
C GLY A 220 12.59 19.89 -11.17
N SER A 221 12.85 19.77 -12.48
CA SER A 221 11.78 19.62 -13.50
C SER A 221 11.26 18.18 -13.66
N VAL A 222 12.04 17.20 -13.19
CA VAL A 222 11.62 15.80 -13.07
C VAL A 222 11.02 15.57 -11.69
N ARG A 223 9.84 14.94 -11.63
CA ARG A 223 8.98 14.89 -10.44
C ARG A 223 8.23 13.55 -10.36
N ILE A 224 8.31 12.86 -9.22
CA ILE A 224 7.67 11.56 -8.98
C ILE A 224 6.62 11.73 -7.86
N ARG A 225 5.34 11.47 -8.16
CA ARG A 225 4.29 11.47 -7.12
C ARG A 225 4.47 10.31 -6.16
N TRP A 226 4.25 10.57 -4.87
CA TRP A 226 4.26 9.56 -3.81
C TRP A 226 2.88 9.45 -3.17
N TYR A 227 2.10 8.46 -3.61
CA TYR A 227 0.81 8.14 -3.02
C TYR A 227 1.02 7.26 -1.78
N VAL A 228 0.80 7.79 -0.58
CA VAL A 228 1.06 7.10 0.69
C VAL A 228 -0.27 6.57 1.24
N MET A 229 -0.45 5.26 1.18
CA MET A 229 -1.64 4.58 1.67
C MET A 229 -1.50 4.24 3.15
N THR A 230 -2.28 4.91 4.00
CA THR A 230 -2.38 4.64 5.44
C THR A 230 -3.64 3.85 5.77
N SER A 231 -3.78 3.46 7.03
CA SER A 231 -5.07 3.12 7.67
C SER A 231 -5.49 4.27 8.59
N GLY A 232 -6.77 4.35 8.98
CA GLY A 232 -7.22 5.35 9.96
C GLY A 232 -6.32 5.47 11.21
N PRO A 233 -5.99 4.36 11.89
CA PRO A 233 -5.06 4.36 13.04
C PRO A 233 -3.59 4.71 12.74
N THR A 234 -3.22 4.99 11.49
CA THR A 234 -1.86 5.42 11.09
C THR A 234 -1.83 6.74 10.33
N ARG A 235 -2.98 7.25 9.84
CA ARG A 235 -3.09 8.46 9.02
C ARG A 235 -2.49 9.68 9.71
N GLU A 236 -3.03 10.06 10.86
CA GLU A 236 -2.72 11.33 11.53
C GLU A 236 -1.25 11.40 11.98
N GLU A 237 -0.71 10.31 12.53
CA GLU A 237 0.69 10.25 12.95
C GLU A 237 1.65 10.29 11.75
N THR A 238 1.28 9.65 10.63
CA THR A 238 2.07 9.71 9.38
C THR A 238 2.10 11.12 8.80
N GLU A 239 0.96 11.79 8.67
CA GLU A 239 0.91 13.17 8.14
C GLU A 239 1.69 14.14 9.03
N LYS A 240 1.55 14.04 10.36
CA LYS A 240 2.33 14.83 11.32
C LYS A 240 3.83 14.57 11.19
N TYR A 241 4.24 13.30 11.04
CA TYR A 241 5.66 12.96 10.90
C TYR A 241 6.26 13.57 9.63
N PHE A 242 5.62 13.41 8.46
CA PHE A 242 6.07 14.03 7.22
C PHE A 242 6.13 15.56 7.33
N ALA A 243 5.10 16.21 7.90
CA ALA A 243 5.07 17.67 8.08
C ALA A 243 6.20 18.17 9.01
N SER A 244 6.44 17.50 10.14
CA SER A 244 7.54 17.81 11.08
C SER A 244 8.95 17.57 10.52
N LYS A 245 9.04 16.90 9.36
CA LYS A 245 10.28 16.59 8.65
C LYS A 245 10.41 17.34 7.32
N ASP A 246 9.58 18.37 7.10
CA ASP A 246 9.51 19.15 5.86
C ASP A 246 9.37 18.26 4.61
N PHE A 247 8.53 17.23 4.68
CA PHE A 247 8.33 16.21 3.64
C PHE A 247 9.64 15.54 3.18
N PHE A 248 10.65 15.51 4.07
CA PHE A 248 12.02 15.04 3.80
C PHE A 248 12.72 15.81 2.66
N GLY A 249 12.24 17.04 2.41
CA GLY A 249 12.64 17.89 1.29
C GLY A 249 12.11 17.44 -0.07
N LEU A 250 11.11 16.55 -0.14
CA LEU A 250 10.25 16.44 -1.32
C LEU A 250 9.28 17.63 -1.35
N ASP A 251 8.67 17.88 -2.50
CA ASP A 251 7.57 18.85 -2.58
C ASP A 251 6.29 18.24 -2.02
N LYS A 252 5.70 18.92 -1.02
CA LYS A 252 4.45 18.51 -0.36
C LYS A 252 3.29 18.27 -1.35
N ASP A 253 3.27 18.97 -2.50
CA ASP A 253 2.16 18.89 -3.45
C ASP A 253 2.26 17.68 -4.41
N ASP A 254 3.37 16.92 -4.36
CA ASP A 254 3.51 15.59 -4.98
C ASP A 254 3.43 14.43 -3.94
N VAL A 255 3.30 14.72 -2.63
CA VAL A 255 3.11 13.71 -1.57
C VAL A 255 1.63 13.64 -1.16
N ILE A 256 0.96 12.55 -1.54
CA ILE A 256 -0.50 12.44 -1.48
C ILE A 256 -0.91 11.29 -0.54
N PHE A 257 -1.40 11.63 0.65
CA PHE A 257 -1.92 10.66 1.61
C PHE A 257 -3.37 10.27 1.30
N PHE A 258 -3.67 8.98 1.38
CA PHE A 258 -5.01 8.41 1.26
C PHE A 258 -5.15 7.17 2.16
N GLU A 259 -6.38 6.75 2.43
CA GLU A 259 -6.64 5.64 3.36
C GLU A 259 -7.21 4.41 2.66
N GLN A 260 -6.65 3.24 3.01
CA GLN A 260 -7.26 1.96 2.73
C GLN A 260 -8.58 1.79 3.49
N GLY A 261 -9.43 0.88 3.02
CA GLY A 261 -10.72 0.62 3.65
C GLY A 261 -10.62 -0.11 4.98
N VAL A 262 -11.80 -0.44 5.50
CA VAL A 262 -11.97 -1.45 6.54
C VAL A 262 -13.11 -2.37 6.16
N LEU A 263 -13.06 -3.61 6.65
CA LEU A 263 -14.18 -4.54 6.67
C LEU A 263 -14.55 -4.86 8.13
N PRO A 264 -15.85 -5.09 8.42
CA PRO A 264 -16.27 -5.66 9.69
C PRO A 264 -15.61 -7.02 9.95
N ALA A 265 -15.24 -7.26 11.20
CA ALA A 265 -14.96 -8.60 11.69
C ALA A 265 -16.28 -9.39 11.78
N LEU A 266 -16.24 -10.66 11.38
CA LEU A 266 -17.42 -11.52 11.35
C LEU A 266 -17.26 -12.74 12.26
N SER A 267 -18.36 -13.30 12.77
CA SER A 267 -18.40 -14.65 13.34
C SER A 267 -18.28 -15.73 12.25
N GLU A 268 -18.10 -17.00 12.64
CA GLU A 268 -18.11 -18.15 11.70
C GLU A 268 -19.49 -18.41 11.03
N ASP A 269 -20.57 -17.79 11.52
CA ASP A 269 -21.88 -17.76 10.85
C ASP A 269 -22.15 -16.44 10.09
N GLY A 270 -21.16 -15.54 10.00
CA GLY A 270 -21.21 -14.34 9.17
C GLY A 270 -21.86 -13.11 9.81
N LYS A 271 -22.03 -13.08 11.14
CA LYS A 271 -22.56 -11.91 11.87
C LYS A 271 -21.48 -10.87 12.10
N LEU A 272 -21.81 -9.60 11.91
CA LEU A 272 -20.94 -8.48 12.31
C LEU A 272 -20.68 -8.53 13.82
N LEU A 273 -19.41 -8.58 14.22
CA LEU A 273 -19.01 -8.51 15.63
C LEU A 273 -19.05 -7.06 16.12
N LEU A 274 -19.46 -6.84 17.37
CA LEU A 274 -19.54 -5.53 18.00
C LEU A 274 -18.36 -5.34 18.96
N SER A 275 -17.54 -4.30 18.75
CA SER A 275 -16.39 -3.97 19.62
C SER A 275 -16.81 -3.30 20.92
N SER A 276 -17.95 -2.63 20.93
CA SER A 276 -18.66 -2.09 22.09
C SER A 276 -20.17 -2.17 21.84
N PRO A 277 -21.05 -1.87 22.83
CA PRO A 277 -22.50 -1.76 22.59
C PRO A 277 -22.86 -0.68 21.53
N SER A 278 -21.93 0.22 21.24
CA SER A 278 -22.05 1.40 20.38
C SER A 278 -21.16 1.36 19.12
N SER A 279 -20.47 0.26 18.80
CA SER A 279 -19.60 0.20 17.62
C SER A 279 -19.38 -1.22 17.06
N VAL A 280 -19.30 -1.31 15.72
CA VAL A 280 -18.89 -2.51 14.99
C VAL A 280 -17.38 -2.70 15.07
N SER A 281 -16.95 -3.93 15.34
CA SER A 281 -15.55 -4.35 15.29
C SER A 281 -15.08 -4.41 13.84
N VAL A 282 -14.07 -3.61 13.48
CA VAL A 282 -13.55 -3.48 12.11
C VAL A 282 -12.05 -3.75 12.03
N ALA A 283 -11.57 -4.09 10.83
CA ALA A 283 -10.16 -4.26 10.52
C ALA A 283 -9.84 -3.73 9.12
N PRO A 284 -8.59 -3.34 8.82
CA PRO A 284 -8.15 -3.10 7.45
C PRO A 284 -8.53 -4.23 6.48
N ASP A 285 -8.94 -3.88 5.27
CA ASP A 285 -9.45 -4.81 4.25
C ASP A 285 -8.36 -5.53 3.44
N GLY A 286 -7.19 -5.74 4.05
CA GLY A 286 -5.98 -6.27 3.43
C GLY A 286 -5.24 -5.23 2.57
N ASN A 287 -4.06 -5.57 2.07
CA ASN A 287 -3.29 -4.65 1.22
C ASN A 287 -3.87 -4.51 -0.21
N GLY A 288 -4.73 -5.44 -0.63
CA GLY A 288 -5.57 -5.32 -1.83
C GLY A 288 -6.71 -4.31 -1.68
N GLY A 289 -7.07 -3.90 -0.44
CA GLY A 289 -7.98 -2.77 -0.17
C GLY A 289 -7.56 -1.47 -0.88
N LEU A 290 -6.28 -1.38 -1.26
CA LEU A 290 -5.73 -0.45 -2.24
C LEU A 290 -6.66 -0.14 -3.41
N TYR A 291 -7.19 -1.13 -4.13
CA TYR A 291 -7.90 -0.86 -5.38
C TYR A 291 -9.21 -0.08 -5.15
N ALA A 292 -9.93 -0.40 -4.07
CA ALA A 292 -11.09 0.37 -3.65
C ALA A 292 -10.69 1.76 -3.13
N ALA A 293 -9.58 1.87 -2.41
CA ALA A 293 -9.05 3.13 -1.88
C ALA A 293 -8.59 4.10 -2.99
N LEU A 294 -8.02 3.61 -4.10
CA LEU A 294 -7.64 4.40 -5.27
C LEU A 294 -8.82 5.17 -5.89
N ARG A 295 -10.04 4.63 -5.78
CA ARG A 295 -11.30 5.24 -6.25
C ARG A 295 -11.95 6.21 -5.25
N ARG A 296 -11.56 6.18 -3.97
CA ARG A 296 -12.16 7.04 -2.94
C ARG A 296 -11.62 8.48 -3.03
N PRO A 297 -12.41 9.49 -2.67
CA PRO A 297 -11.90 10.84 -2.39
C PRO A 297 -10.76 10.81 -1.36
N LEU A 298 -9.70 11.59 -1.58
CA LEU A 298 -8.52 11.63 -0.69
C LEU A 298 -8.86 12.05 0.75
N SER A 299 -9.89 12.89 0.91
CA SER A 299 -10.47 13.27 2.21
C SER A 299 -11.87 13.88 2.03
N PRO A 300 -12.63 14.15 3.11
CA PRO A 300 -13.91 14.87 3.02
C PRO A 300 -13.82 16.27 2.39
N SER A 301 -12.62 16.89 2.39
CA SER A 301 -12.32 18.18 1.75
C SER A 301 -11.65 18.07 0.39
N LYS A 302 -10.83 17.04 0.14
CA LYS A 302 -10.21 16.75 -1.17
C LYS A 302 -11.07 15.73 -1.92
N ARG A 303 -12.01 16.23 -2.72
CA ARG A 303 -13.07 15.43 -3.38
C ARG A 303 -12.64 14.57 -4.57
N TYR A 304 -11.44 14.79 -5.11
CA TYR A 304 -10.86 13.92 -6.15
C TYR A 304 -10.17 12.70 -5.54
N SER A 305 -10.03 11.65 -6.34
CA SER A 305 -9.43 10.36 -6.02
C SER A 305 -7.98 10.22 -6.55
N VAL A 306 -7.28 9.15 -6.16
CA VAL A 306 -5.92 8.88 -6.67
C VAL A 306 -5.94 8.59 -8.18
N LEU A 307 -6.93 7.84 -8.68
CA LEU A 307 -7.05 7.58 -10.12
C LEU A 307 -7.26 8.87 -10.93
N GLU A 308 -8.02 9.83 -10.40
CA GLU A 308 -8.22 11.12 -11.06
C GLU A 308 -6.95 11.97 -11.05
N ASP A 309 -6.17 12.00 -9.96
CA ASP A 309 -4.89 12.71 -9.93
C ASP A 309 -3.85 12.08 -10.89
N LEU A 310 -3.74 10.74 -10.90
CA LEU A 310 -2.92 10.00 -11.87
C LEU A 310 -3.27 10.38 -13.32
N ARG A 311 -4.57 10.37 -13.66
CA ARG A 311 -5.08 10.71 -14.99
C ARG A 311 -4.83 12.18 -15.35
N ASN A 312 -5.19 13.11 -14.46
CA ASN A 312 -5.04 14.55 -14.65
C ASN A 312 -3.57 14.97 -14.82
N ARG A 313 -2.64 14.24 -14.19
CA ARG A 313 -1.19 14.48 -14.27
C ARG A 313 -0.47 13.58 -15.29
N GLN A 314 -1.22 12.85 -16.10
CA GLN A 314 -0.72 11.99 -17.19
C GLN A 314 0.29 10.91 -16.74
N ILE A 315 0.18 10.45 -15.48
CA ILE A 315 0.92 9.29 -15.00
C ILE A 315 0.41 8.06 -15.75
N ARG A 316 1.33 7.28 -16.30
CA ARG A 316 1.04 6.03 -17.02
C ARG A 316 1.45 4.79 -16.24
N TYR A 317 2.41 4.91 -15.33
CA TYR A 317 3.08 3.81 -14.65
C TYR A 317 3.14 4.06 -13.15
N VAL A 318 2.71 3.07 -12.36
CA VAL A 318 2.67 3.14 -10.89
C VAL A 318 3.47 1.98 -10.31
N HIS A 319 4.51 2.29 -9.54
CA HIS A 319 5.28 1.30 -8.78
C HIS A 319 4.74 1.17 -7.36
N VAL A 320 4.02 0.09 -7.09
CA VAL A 320 3.37 -0.23 -5.81
C VAL A 320 4.32 -1.06 -4.94
N TYR A 321 4.58 -0.65 -3.70
CA TYR A 321 5.49 -1.39 -2.81
C TYR A 321 5.10 -1.33 -1.32
N GLY A 322 5.53 -2.35 -0.57
CA GLY A 322 5.36 -2.41 0.89
C GLY A 322 6.40 -1.58 1.65
N VAL A 323 5.98 -0.86 2.69
CA VAL A 323 6.84 0.07 3.46
C VAL A 323 8.04 -0.57 4.17
N ASP A 324 8.03 -1.88 4.38
CA ASP A 324 8.90 -2.59 5.30
C ASP A 324 10.07 -3.34 4.67
N ASN A 325 10.41 -3.06 3.41
CA ASN A 325 11.67 -3.49 2.78
C ASN A 325 12.70 -2.34 2.86
N CYS A 326 13.80 -2.50 3.61
CA CYS A 326 14.81 -1.44 3.71
C CYS A 326 15.63 -1.26 2.43
N LEU A 327 15.73 -2.29 1.58
CA LEU A 327 16.48 -2.30 0.33
C LEU A 327 15.65 -1.82 -0.89
N VAL A 328 14.39 -1.42 -0.70
CA VAL A 328 13.50 -1.11 -1.84
C VAL A 328 14.04 0.02 -2.73
N LYS A 329 14.33 -0.31 -3.99
CA LYS A 329 14.60 0.65 -5.07
C LYS A 329 13.28 1.32 -5.48
N VAL A 330 12.92 2.39 -4.76
CA VAL A 330 11.68 3.15 -4.98
C VAL A 330 11.69 3.78 -6.37
N ALA A 331 10.63 3.57 -7.17
CA ALA A 331 10.57 3.95 -8.59
C ALA A 331 11.63 3.30 -9.50
N ASP A 332 12.10 2.08 -9.18
CA ASP A 332 13.20 1.43 -9.92
C ASP A 332 13.06 1.50 -11.46
N PRO A 333 13.96 2.21 -12.16
CA PRO A 333 13.90 2.31 -13.61
C PRO A 333 14.16 0.97 -14.31
N VAL A 334 14.87 0.01 -13.71
CA VAL A 334 15.08 -1.30 -14.32
C VAL A 334 13.76 -2.07 -14.40
N PHE A 335 13.05 -2.20 -13.28
CA PHE A 335 11.76 -2.89 -13.23
C PHE A 335 10.69 -2.19 -14.06
N ILE A 336 10.59 -0.85 -13.96
CA ILE A 336 9.67 -0.04 -14.78
C ILE A 336 9.98 -0.23 -16.27
N GLY A 337 11.25 -0.12 -16.67
CA GLY A 337 11.69 -0.27 -18.05
C GLY A 337 11.48 -1.68 -18.62
N CYS A 338 11.66 -2.71 -17.80
CA CYS A 338 11.37 -4.10 -18.17
C CYS A 338 9.88 -4.28 -18.48
N CYS A 339 8.99 -3.81 -17.59
CA CYS A 339 7.54 -3.89 -17.80
C CYS A 339 7.08 -3.12 -19.04
N ILE A 340 7.64 -1.92 -19.26
CA ILE A 340 7.40 -1.11 -20.47
C ILE A 340 7.89 -1.83 -21.73
N SER A 341 9.10 -2.41 -21.72
CA SER A 341 9.66 -3.11 -22.89
C SER A 341 8.84 -4.33 -23.33
N ARG A 342 8.11 -4.96 -22.39
CA ARG A 342 7.20 -6.09 -22.65
C ARG A 342 5.75 -5.65 -22.90
N ASN A 343 5.46 -4.35 -22.90
CA ASN A 343 4.12 -3.77 -22.98
C ASN A 343 3.14 -4.42 -21.97
N SER A 344 3.63 -4.74 -20.76
CA SER A 344 2.87 -5.49 -19.77
C SER A 344 2.03 -4.53 -18.90
N PRO A 345 0.72 -4.75 -18.74
CA PRO A 345 -0.13 -3.90 -17.91
C PRO A 345 0.14 -4.09 -16.40
N VAL A 346 0.73 -5.23 -16.03
CA VAL A 346 1.08 -5.61 -14.65
C VAL A 346 2.50 -6.17 -14.64
N GLY A 347 3.26 -5.90 -13.59
CA GLY A 347 4.53 -6.56 -13.33
C GLY A 347 4.72 -6.88 -11.85
N ALA A 348 5.60 -7.83 -11.57
CA ALA A 348 6.00 -8.19 -10.22
C ALA A 348 7.51 -8.37 -10.13
N LYS A 349 8.13 -7.77 -9.11
CA LYS A 349 9.52 -8.00 -8.78
C LYS A 349 9.60 -9.16 -7.79
N VAL A 350 10.53 -10.07 -8.02
CA VAL A 350 10.74 -11.28 -7.23
C VAL A 350 12.22 -11.46 -6.90
N VAL A 351 12.51 -12.20 -5.84
CA VAL A 351 13.86 -12.70 -5.54
C VAL A 351 13.89 -14.21 -5.70
N ARG A 352 15.07 -14.78 -5.86
CA ARG A 352 15.21 -16.24 -5.94
C ARG A 352 14.93 -16.89 -4.58
N LYS A 353 13.92 -17.75 -4.51
CA LYS A 353 13.73 -18.74 -3.43
C LYS A 353 14.86 -19.77 -3.52
N ILE A 354 15.60 -19.99 -2.44
CA ILE A 354 16.80 -20.85 -2.46
C ILE A 354 16.61 -22.17 -1.69
N LEU A 355 15.66 -22.22 -0.76
CA LEU A 355 15.32 -23.42 0.01
C LEU A 355 13.84 -23.77 -0.22
N PRO A 356 13.48 -25.05 -0.46
CA PRO A 356 12.08 -25.48 -0.56
C PRO A 356 11.21 -25.00 0.62
N THR A 357 11.79 -25.06 1.82
CA THR A 357 11.20 -24.71 3.12
C THR A 357 11.20 -23.21 3.45
N GLU A 358 11.63 -22.34 2.53
CA GLU A 358 11.53 -20.90 2.72
C GLU A 358 10.04 -20.46 2.70
N SER A 359 9.54 -19.93 3.82
CA SER A 359 8.16 -19.52 4.06
C SER A 359 7.79 -18.22 3.33
N VAL A 360 7.78 -18.27 2.00
CA VAL A 360 7.44 -17.15 1.12
C VAL A 360 6.52 -17.63 -0.01
N GLY A 361 5.47 -16.85 -0.29
CA GLY A 361 4.61 -17.08 -1.45
C GLY A 361 5.38 -16.92 -2.76
N VAL A 362 5.10 -17.80 -3.72
CA VAL A 362 5.81 -17.86 -5.00
C VAL A 362 4.87 -17.54 -6.15
N LEU A 363 5.35 -16.80 -7.15
CA LEU A 363 4.60 -16.58 -8.37
C LEU A 363 4.63 -17.86 -9.24
N ALA A 364 3.47 -18.23 -9.74
CA ALA A 364 3.23 -19.47 -10.47
C ALA A 364 2.05 -19.30 -11.45
N LYS A 365 1.74 -20.38 -12.18
CA LYS A 365 0.48 -20.56 -12.89
C LYS A 365 -0.45 -21.48 -12.09
N ARG A 366 -1.74 -21.16 -12.02
CA ARG A 366 -2.80 -22.04 -11.51
C ARG A 366 -3.78 -22.29 -12.65
N GLY A 367 -3.65 -23.42 -13.33
CA GLY A 367 -4.14 -23.54 -14.70
C GLY A 367 -3.59 -22.41 -15.59
N ASP A 368 -4.44 -21.82 -16.44
CA ASP A 368 -4.03 -20.74 -17.35
C ASP A 368 -3.88 -19.34 -16.71
N ALA A 369 -4.21 -19.18 -15.43
CA ALA A 369 -4.13 -17.92 -14.69
C ALA A 369 -2.76 -17.72 -14.01
N PHE A 370 -2.29 -16.47 -13.86
CA PHE A 370 -1.14 -16.17 -12.99
C PHE A 370 -1.61 -16.04 -11.53
N ALA A 371 -0.83 -16.54 -10.58
CA ALA A 371 -1.15 -16.46 -9.16
C ALA A 371 0.12 -16.29 -8.31
N VAL A 372 -0.05 -15.81 -7.08
CA VAL A 372 0.89 -16.09 -5.99
C VAL A 372 0.32 -17.29 -5.24
N VAL A 373 1.14 -18.32 -5.05
CA VAL A 373 0.81 -19.51 -4.26
C VAL A 373 1.53 -19.39 -2.94
N GLU A 374 0.78 -19.33 -1.83
CA GLU A 374 1.40 -19.20 -0.52
C GLU A 374 2.12 -20.49 -0.10
N TYR A 375 3.12 -20.36 0.77
CA TYR A 375 3.99 -21.48 1.17
C TYR A 375 3.24 -22.60 1.91
N SER A 376 2.03 -22.33 2.42
CA SER A 376 1.11 -23.29 3.02
C SER A 376 0.21 -24.01 2.01
N GLU A 377 0.11 -23.52 0.77
CA GLU A 377 -0.70 -24.07 -0.32
C GLU A 377 0.14 -24.90 -1.30
N LEU A 378 1.41 -24.56 -1.47
CA LEU A 378 2.30 -25.25 -2.40
C LEU A 378 2.65 -26.68 -1.91
N PRO A 379 2.29 -27.75 -2.63
CA PRO A 379 2.61 -29.12 -2.24
C PRO A 379 4.13 -29.34 -2.11
N LYS A 380 4.54 -30.19 -1.16
CA LYS A 380 5.97 -30.45 -0.89
C LYS A 380 6.76 -30.84 -2.15
N GLU A 381 6.19 -31.71 -2.98
CA GLU A 381 6.82 -32.19 -4.22
C GLU A 381 7.06 -31.05 -5.22
N MET A 382 6.18 -30.05 -5.26
CA MET A 382 6.35 -28.84 -6.08
C MET A 382 7.34 -27.86 -5.44
N ALA A 383 7.34 -27.71 -4.11
CA ALA A 383 8.31 -26.89 -3.39
C ALA A 383 9.75 -27.42 -3.53
N GLU A 384 9.93 -28.74 -3.67
CA GLU A 384 11.21 -29.42 -3.88
C GLU A 384 11.57 -29.62 -5.37
N MET A 385 10.63 -29.37 -6.30
CA MET A 385 10.81 -29.53 -7.75
C MET A 385 11.94 -28.64 -8.31
N ARG A 386 12.75 -29.20 -9.22
CA ARG A 386 13.90 -28.51 -9.82
C ARG A 386 13.88 -28.51 -11.34
N THR A 387 14.43 -27.46 -11.93
CA THR A 387 14.77 -27.37 -13.36
C THR A 387 16.09 -28.10 -13.66
N GLN A 388 16.41 -28.30 -14.95
CA GLN A 388 17.59 -29.09 -15.38
C GLN A 388 18.94 -28.52 -14.91
N ASP A 389 18.98 -27.22 -14.62
CA ASP A 389 20.10 -26.47 -14.02
C ASP A 389 20.21 -26.64 -12.49
N GLY A 390 19.36 -27.48 -11.89
CA GLY A 390 19.31 -27.72 -10.45
C GLY A 390 18.66 -26.62 -9.61
N GLN A 391 18.24 -25.49 -10.21
CA GLN A 391 17.49 -24.45 -9.50
C GLN A 391 16.08 -24.96 -9.14
N LEU A 392 15.43 -24.35 -8.14
CA LEU A 392 14.02 -24.66 -7.87
C LEU A 392 13.16 -24.19 -9.06
N ALA A 393 12.15 -24.98 -9.42
CA ALA A 393 11.19 -24.61 -10.47
C ALA A 393 10.28 -23.49 -9.97
N PHE A 394 9.72 -23.64 -8.76
CA PHE A 394 8.92 -22.64 -8.06
C PHE A 394 9.83 -21.67 -7.28
N ARG A 395 10.67 -20.90 -8.00
CA ARG A 395 11.70 -20.01 -7.41
C ARG A 395 11.34 -18.53 -7.30
N ALA A 396 10.24 -18.07 -7.89
CA ALA A 396 9.90 -16.65 -7.99
C ALA A 396 9.25 -16.13 -6.69
N ALA A 397 10.05 -15.88 -5.65
CA ALA A 397 9.54 -15.44 -4.34
C ALA A 397 9.00 -14.00 -4.39
N ASN A 398 7.73 -13.82 -4.01
CA ASN A 398 7.05 -12.53 -3.99
C ASN A 398 7.64 -11.60 -2.94
N ILE A 399 8.14 -10.42 -3.36
CA ILE A 399 8.62 -9.37 -2.44
C ILE A 399 7.68 -8.17 -2.33
N VAL A 400 6.44 -8.30 -2.80
CA VAL A 400 5.38 -7.27 -2.73
C VAL A 400 5.87 -5.91 -3.26
N ASN A 401 6.50 -5.97 -4.44
CA ASN A 401 6.94 -4.84 -5.24
C ASN A 401 6.39 -5.08 -6.66
N HIS A 402 5.42 -4.26 -7.07
CA HIS A 402 4.60 -4.48 -8.26
C HIS A 402 4.58 -3.24 -9.15
N PHE A 403 4.34 -3.47 -10.43
CA PHE A 403 4.16 -2.45 -11.46
C PHE A 403 2.72 -2.55 -11.97
N TYR A 404 2.09 -1.40 -12.19
CA TYR A 404 0.79 -1.32 -12.85
C TYR A 404 0.78 -0.17 -13.84
N THR A 405 0.08 -0.34 -14.97
CA THR A 405 -0.35 0.82 -15.77
C THR A 405 -1.57 1.48 -15.12
N THR A 406 -1.71 2.80 -15.29
CA THR A 406 -2.90 3.53 -14.82
C THR A 406 -4.19 2.96 -15.44
N GLU A 407 -4.14 2.62 -16.73
CA GLU A 407 -5.24 1.96 -17.47
C GLU A 407 -5.66 0.62 -16.84
N PHE A 408 -4.72 -0.16 -16.29
CA PHE A 408 -5.05 -1.39 -15.56
C PHE A 408 -5.73 -1.07 -14.21
N LEU A 409 -5.19 -0.12 -13.44
CA LEU A 409 -5.74 0.28 -12.14
C LEU A 409 -7.17 0.84 -12.24
N GLU A 410 -7.48 1.56 -13.32
CA GLU A 410 -8.82 2.02 -13.65
C GLU A 410 -9.79 0.85 -13.94
N GLY A 411 -9.31 -0.25 -14.53
CA GLY A 411 -10.10 -1.43 -14.85
C GLY A 411 -10.43 -2.36 -13.66
N VAL A 412 -9.72 -2.26 -12.52
CA VAL A 412 -9.83 -3.24 -11.42
C VAL A 412 -11.24 -3.32 -10.81
N GLU A 413 -12.04 -2.25 -10.85
CA GLU A 413 -13.40 -2.29 -10.30
C GLU A 413 -14.31 -3.34 -10.98
N ALA A 414 -14.10 -3.60 -12.27
CA ALA A 414 -14.87 -4.59 -13.02
C ALA A 414 -14.63 -6.03 -12.54
N ILE A 415 -13.45 -6.32 -11.97
CA ILE A 415 -13.03 -7.64 -11.48
C ILE A 415 -13.03 -7.77 -9.95
N GLU A 416 -13.14 -6.67 -9.17
CA GLU A 416 -13.21 -6.73 -7.70
C GLU A 416 -14.32 -7.68 -7.20
N LYS A 417 -15.45 -7.76 -7.94
CA LYS A 417 -16.58 -8.66 -7.63
C LYS A 417 -16.26 -10.16 -7.84
N LYS A 418 -15.21 -10.49 -8.60
CA LYS A 418 -14.73 -11.85 -8.87
C LYS A 418 -13.57 -12.26 -7.96
N MET A 419 -13.03 -11.37 -7.14
CA MET A 419 -11.92 -11.67 -6.23
C MET A 419 -12.39 -12.42 -4.98
N ALA A 420 -11.56 -13.35 -4.52
CA ALA A 420 -11.71 -13.96 -3.20
C ALA A 420 -11.11 -13.04 -2.14
N PHE A 421 -11.69 -13.04 -0.94
CA PHE A 421 -11.07 -12.47 0.25
C PHE A 421 -10.59 -13.63 1.13
N HIS A 422 -9.40 -13.47 1.69
CA HIS A 422 -8.73 -14.49 2.50
C HIS A 422 -9.25 -14.47 3.94
N ILE A 423 -9.56 -15.65 4.50
CA ILE A 423 -10.12 -15.78 5.85
C ILE A 423 -9.01 -15.85 6.89
N ALA A 424 -8.85 -14.77 7.66
CA ALA A 424 -7.94 -14.71 8.80
C ALA A 424 -8.71 -14.90 10.11
N ARG A 425 -8.86 -16.15 10.58
CA ARG A 425 -9.45 -16.48 11.89
C ARG A 425 -8.61 -15.90 13.04
N LYS A 426 -9.26 -15.28 14.04
CA LYS A 426 -8.62 -14.55 15.16
C LYS A 426 -9.45 -14.63 16.46
N LYS A 427 -8.80 -14.32 17.57
CA LYS A 427 -9.43 -14.05 18.88
C LYS A 427 -9.83 -12.57 18.87
N ILE A 428 -11.10 -12.27 18.60
CA ILE A 428 -11.63 -10.92 18.36
C ILE A 428 -12.47 -10.50 19.56
N GLN A 429 -12.02 -9.45 20.27
CA GLN A 429 -12.80 -8.86 21.35
C GLN A 429 -14.17 -8.39 20.82
N THR A 430 -15.22 -8.77 21.53
CA THR A 430 -16.62 -8.48 21.21
C THR A 430 -17.38 -8.13 22.49
N VAL A 431 -18.62 -7.69 22.41
CA VAL A 431 -19.55 -7.70 23.56
C VAL A 431 -20.45 -8.94 23.57
N ASP A 432 -20.90 -9.31 24.75
CA ASP A 432 -22.06 -10.17 24.96
C ASP A 432 -23.34 -9.46 24.50
N LEU A 433 -24.26 -10.17 23.83
CA LEU A 433 -25.44 -9.55 23.20
C LEU A 433 -26.66 -9.41 24.13
N GLU A 434 -26.67 -10.02 25.31
CA GLU A 434 -27.77 -9.88 26.29
C GLU A 434 -27.47 -8.78 27.32
N THR A 435 -26.22 -8.74 27.79
CA THR A 435 -25.74 -7.84 28.85
C THR A 435 -25.04 -6.60 28.32
N GLY A 436 -24.32 -6.71 27.20
CA GLY A 436 -23.43 -5.67 26.68
C GLY A 436 -22.00 -5.71 27.24
N GLU A 437 -21.66 -6.68 28.09
CA GLU A 437 -20.35 -6.77 28.75
C GLU A 437 -19.22 -7.20 27.80
N PRO A 438 -17.97 -6.71 27.97
CA PRO A 438 -16.86 -7.06 27.08
C PRO A 438 -16.38 -8.52 27.21
N ILE A 439 -16.48 -9.28 26.12
CA ILE A 439 -15.90 -10.62 25.98
C ILE A 439 -14.49 -10.53 25.39
N LYS A 440 -13.51 -11.11 26.08
CA LYS A 440 -12.16 -11.36 25.57
C LYS A 440 -11.97 -12.87 25.33
N PRO A 441 -12.10 -13.36 24.07
CA PRO A 441 -12.11 -14.80 23.78
C PRO A 441 -10.82 -15.51 24.15
N SER A 442 -10.95 -16.71 24.74
CA SER A 442 -9.83 -17.63 24.96
C SER A 442 -9.37 -18.30 23.66
N GLU A 443 -10.28 -18.59 22.72
CA GLU A 443 -10.01 -19.17 21.40
C GLU A 443 -10.62 -18.35 20.24
N PRO A 444 -10.29 -18.63 18.96
CA PRO A 444 -10.83 -17.86 17.84
C PRO A 444 -12.36 -17.95 17.77
N ASN A 445 -13.01 -16.79 17.72
CA ASN A 445 -14.47 -16.63 17.72
C ASN A 445 -14.99 -15.96 16.43
N GLY A 446 -14.08 -15.59 15.53
CA GLY A 446 -14.43 -14.91 14.29
C GLY A 446 -13.24 -14.70 13.35
N MET A 447 -13.54 -14.12 12.20
CA MET A 447 -12.65 -13.90 11.08
C MET A 447 -12.49 -12.43 10.76
N LYS A 448 -11.31 -12.10 10.24
CA LYS A 448 -11.05 -10.91 9.44
C LYS A 448 -10.96 -11.34 7.97
N LEU A 449 -11.41 -10.46 7.09
CA LEU A 449 -11.44 -10.67 5.64
C LEU A 449 -10.48 -9.68 5.00
N GLU A 450 -9.43 -10.20 4.36
CA GLU A 450 -8.35 -9.41 3.78
C GLU A 450 -8.21 -9.78 2.30
N MET A 451 -8.13 -8.79 1.40
CA MET A 451 -7.76 -9.02 -0.01
C MET A 451 -6.27 -8.72 -0.19
N PHE A 452 -5.58 -9.46 -1.05
CA PHE A 452 -4.16 -9.27 -1.31
C PHE A 452 -3.91 -8.48 -2.61
N VAL A 453 -2.88 -7.64 -2.59
CA VAL A 453 -2.44 -6.75 -3.69
C VAL A 453 -1.80 -7.50 -4.88
N PHE A 454 -2.03 -8.80 -4.96
CA PHE A 454 -1.65 -9.68 -6.05
C PHE A 454 -2.82 -10.58 -6.54
N ASP A 455 -3.99 -10.50 -5.91
CA ASP A 455 -5.21 -11.21 -6.33
C ASP A 455 -5.77 -10.68 -7.68
N VAL A 456 -5.17 -9.61 -8.23
CA VAL A 456 -5.38 -9.12 -9.59
C VAL A 456 -4.64 -9.92 -10.67
N PHE A 457 -3.60 -10.70 -10.33
CA PHE A 457 -2.78 -11.44 -11.30
C PHE A 457 -3.56 -12.50 -12.13
N PRO A 458 -4.60 -13.18 -11.61
CA PRO A 458 -5.42 -14.09 -12.42
C PRO A 458 -6.15 -13.42 -13.60
N PHE A 459 -6.33 -12.10 -13.54
CA PHE A 459 -7.14 -11.34 -14.48
C PHE A 459 -6.32 -10.63 -15.57
N THR A 460 -4.99 -10.78 -15.60
CA THR A 460 -4.15 -10.26 -16.69
C THR A 460 -3.67 -11.38 -17.63
N ASP A 461 -3.74 -11.13 -18.94
CA ASP A 461 -3.12 -12.00 -19.95
C ASP A 461 -1.60 -11.81 -20.05
N SER A 462 -1.04 -10.74 -19.47
CA SER A 462 0.41 -10.47 -19.44
C SER A 462 0.86 -10.00 -18.06
N LEU A 463 1.87 -10.67 -17.52
CA LEU A 463 2.52 -10.34 -16.26
C LEU A 463 4.04 -10.37 -16.45
N CYS A 464 4.71 -9.23 -16.25
CA CYS A 464 6.16 -9.13 -16.33
C CYS A 464 6.81 -9.42 -14.96
N VAL A 465 7.39 -10.61 -14.79
CA VAL A 465 8.04 -11.04 -13.54
C VAL A 465 9.55 -10.84 -13.63
N LEU A 466 10.09 -9.84 -12.91
CA LEU A 466 11.54 -9.54 -12.88
C LEU A 466 12.21 -10.11 -11.63
N GLU A 467 13.11 -11.07 -11.82
CA GLU A 467 14.02 -11.57 -10.79
C GLU A 467 15.19 -10.59 -10.56
N VAL A 468 15.42 -10.24 -9.29
CA VAL A 468 16.50 -9.37 -8.83
C VAL A 468 17.35 -10.04 -7.73
N ASP A 469 18.53 -9.50 -7.46
CA ASP A 469 19.33 -9.93 -6.31
C ASP A 469 18.67 -9.50 -4.99
N ARG A 470 18.40 -10.48 -4.12
CA ARG A 470 17.91 -10.27 -2.77
C ARG A 470 18.83 -9.34 -1.97
N ALA A 471 20.15 -9.52 -2.11
CA ALA A 471 21.13 -8.74 -1.36
C ALA A 471 21.11 -7.25 -1.73
N GLU A 472 20.64 -6.90 -2.93
CA GLU A 472 20.52 -5.52 -3.42
C GLU A 472 19.11 -4.93 -3.29
N GLU A 473 18.05 -5.75 -3.16
CA GLU A 473 16.67 -5.27 -3.33
C GLU A 473 15.64 -5.82 -2.34
N PHE A 474 15.97 -6.77 -1.47
CA PHE A 474 15.03 -7.24 -0.44
C PHE A 474 15.69 -7.64 0.89
N SER A 475 15.46 -6.81 1.91
CA SER A 475 15.55 -7.23 3.32
C SER A 475 14.35 -6.68 4.06
N GLY A 476 13.49 -7.59 4.52
CA GLY A 476 12.22 -7.26 5.15
C GLY A 476 12.37 -6.94 6.64
N LEU A 477 11.47 -6.11 7.16
CA LEU A 477 11.34 -5.79 8.58
C LEU A 477 9.97 -6.26 9.07
N LYS A 478 9.85 -7.50 9.53
CA LYS A 478 8.58 -8.17 9.91
C LYS A 478 8.49 -8.51 11.40
N ASN A 479 9.62 -8.75 12.06
CA ASN A 479 9.76 -9.40 13.35
C ASN A 479 10.43 -8.48 14.40
N ALA A 480 10.29 -8.84 15.68
CA ALA A 480 10.83 -8.08 16.81
C ALA A 480 12.38 -8.03 16.80
N PRO A 481 12.99 -7.01 17.45
CA PRO A 481 14.42 -7.00 17.76
C PRO A 481 14.92 -8.34 18.33
N GLY A 482 16.12 -8.76 17.92
CA GLY A 482 16.74 -10.03 18.31
C GLY A 482 16.14 -11.29 17.67
N SER A 483 15.18 -11.17 16.74
CA SER A 483 14.69 -12.33 15.97
C SER A 483 15.74 -12.87 14.99
N LYS A 484 15.61 -14.13 14.56
CA LYS A 484 16.56 -14.79 13.66
C LYS A 484 16.57 -14.25 12.22
N SER A 485 15.46 -13.68 11.77
CA SER A 485 15.30 -13.08 10.44
C SER A 485 14.30 -11.93 10.48
N ASP A 486 14.35 -11.09 9.45
CA ASP A 486 13.40 -10.01 9.17
C ASP A 486 13.20 -9.05 10.35
N CYS A 487 14.27 -8.77 11.09
CA CYS A 487 14.33 -7.90 12.27
C CYS A 487 15.19 -6.66 11.98
N PRO A 488 15.14 -5.61 12.84
CA PRO A 488 15.95 -4.40 12.67
C PRO A 488 17.44 -4.70 12.44
N GLU A 489 17.98 -5.68 13.17
CA GLU A 489 19.38 -6.08 13.10
C GLU A 489 19.75 -6.67 11.73
N THR A 490 18.87 -7.52 11.15
CA THR A 490 19.09 -8.02 9.78
C THR A 490 18.92 -6.93 8.73
N SER A 491 17.87 -6.10 8.84
CA SER A 491 17.63 -5.01 7.88
C SER A 491 18.77 -3.98 7.88
N ARG A 492 19.35 -3.70 9.05
CA ARG A 492 20.52 -2.82 9.20
C ARG A 492 21.77 -3.43 8.57
N ARG A 493 22.06 -4.70 8.90
CA ARG A 493 23.19 -5.47 8.36
C ARG A 493 23.16 -5.50 6.84
N ASP A 494 21.99 -5.81 6.26
CA ASP A 494 21.86 -6.04 4.82
C ASP A 494 22.04 -4.74 4.00
N LEU A 495 21.50 -3.62 4.52
CA LEU A 495 21.66 -2.29 3.90
C LEU A 495 23.11 -1.78 4.00
N LEU A 496 23.76 -1.92 5.14
CA LEU A 496 25.19 -1.58 5.29
C LEU A 496 26.08 -2.51 4.42
N ALA A 497 25.71 -3.78 4.27
CA ALA A 497 26.42 -4.71 3.39
C ALA A 497 26.26 -4.35 1.90
N GLN A 498 25.09 -3.88 1.47
CA GLN A 498 24.88 -3.28 0.14
C GLN A 498 25.77 -2.06 -0.06
N GLN A 499 25.70 -1.09 0.84
CA GLN A 499 26.46 0.16 0.76
C GLN A 499 27.98 -0.12 0.72
N LYS A 500 28.47 -1.10 1.51
CA LYS A 500 29.85 -1.60 1.45
C LYS A 500 30.22 -2.20 0.08
N ARG A 501 29.33 -2.96 -0.58
CA ARG A 501 29.58 -3.45 -1.94
C ARG A 501 29.70 -2.32 -2.96
N TRP A 502 28.84 -1.31 -2.89
CA TRP A 502 28.89 -0.14 -3.79
C TRP A 502 30.20 0.65 -3.63
N LEU A 503 30.65 0.87 -2.39
CA LEU A 503 31.92 1.54 -2.11
C LEU A 503 33.12 0.77 -2.65
N ILE A 504 33.16 -0.56 -2.44
CA ILE A 504 34.23 -1.43 -2.94
C ILE A 504 34.23 -1.48 -4.48
N ALA A 505 33.05 -1.55 -5.12
CA ALA A 505 32.92 -1.52 -6.58
C ALA A 505 33.43 -0.20 -7.20
N ASN A 506 33.34 0.92 -6.48
CA ASN A 506 33.90 2.21 -6.86
C ASN A 506 35.39 2.39 -6.45
N GLY A 507 36.02 1.34 -5.93
CA GLY A 507 37.46 1.31 -5.65
C GLY A 507 37.87 1.88 -4.29
N ALA A 508 37.00 1.81 -3.27
CA ALA A 508 37.37 2.07 -1.88
C ALA A 508 37.79 0.79 -1.13
N GLU A 509 38.71 0.94 -0.20
CA GLU A 509 38.96 -0.02 0.87
C GLU A 509 38.14 0.36 2.12
N ILE A 510 37.67 -0.63 2.89
CA ILE A 510 37.00 -0.41 4.18
C ILE A 510 37.62 -1.35 5.21
N ALA A 511 38.19 -0.79 6.28
CA ALA A 511 38.84 -1.56 7.35
C ALA A 511 37.87 -2.48 8.11
N ASP A 512 38.43 -3.44 8.85
CA ASP A 512 37.64 -4.38 9.66
C ASP A 512 36.91 -3.66 10.80
N GLY A 513 35.65 -4.03 11.02
CA GLY A 513 34.76 -3.37 11.98
C GLY A 513 34.24 -1.98 11.57
N VAL A 514 34.69 -1.42 10.45
CA VAL A 514 34.21 -0.11 9.95
C VAL A 514 32.89 -0.25 9.18
N GLU A 515 31.90 0.52 9.60
CA GLU A 515 30.57 0.62 9.00
C GLU A 515 30.39 2.00 8.36
N VAL A 516 30.30 2.05 7.03
CA VAL A 516 30.03 3.29 6.28
C VAL A 516 28.64 3.20 5.68
N GLU A 517 27.72 4.03 6.18
CA GLU A 517 26.40 4.21 5.59
C GLU A 517 26.48 5.18 4.42
N VAL A 518 25.93 4.81 3.26
CA VAL A 518 25.87 5.68 2.07
C VAL A 518 24.42 6.05 1.82
N THR A 519 24.03 7.27 2.18
CA THR A 519 22.61 7.65 2.21
C THR A 519 22.09 7.98 0.80
N PRO A 520 20.76 7.89 0.57
CA PRO A 520 20.19 8.09 -0.75
C PRO A 520 20.45 9.47 -1.36
N GLN A 521 20.77 10.48 -0.55
CA GLN A 521 21.13 11.83 -1.01
C GLN A 521 22.37 11.82 -1.93
N LEU A 522 23.32 10.91 -1.69
CA LEU A 522 24.55 10.75 -2.47
C LEU A 522 24.38 9.81 -3.67
N THR A 523 23.68 8.68 -3.51
CA THR A 523 23.55 7.64 -4.54
C THR A 523 22.21 6.91 -4.49
N TYR A 524 21.68 6.47 -5.63
CA TYR A 524 20.44 5.69 -5.71
C TYR A 524 20.70 4.18 -5.64
N ALA A 525 21.68 3.71 -6.41
CA ALA A 525 22.04 2.30 -6.56
C ALA A 525 23.55 2.08 -6.78
N GLY A 526 24.40 2.96 -6.25
CA GLY A 526 25.86 2.88 -6.34
C GLY A 526 26.51 3.77 -7.41
N GLU A 527 25.73 4.58 -8.14
CA GLU A 527 26.21 5.56 -9.10
C GLU A 527 26.69 6.87 -8.42
N GLY A 528 27.65 7.58 -9.02
CA GLY A 528 28.11 8.89 -8.53
C GLY A 528 29.03 8.82 -7.30
N LEU A 529 29.72 7.69 -7.08
CA LEU A 529 30.61 7.43 -5.95
C LEU A 529 32.10 7.56 -6.32
N GLU A 530 32.44 8.22 -7.42
CA GLU A 530 33.83 8.35 -7.90
C GLU A 530 34.75 9.05 -6.88
N CYS A 531 34.17 9.83 -5.94
CA CYS A 531 34.86 10.46 -4.83
C CYS A 531 35.54 9.47 -3.84
N VAL A 532 35.09 8.21 -3.79
CA VAL A 532 35.64 7.19 -2.88
C VAL A 532 36.80 6.38 -3.49
N LYS A 533 37.12 6.62 -4.77
CA LYS A 533 38.15 5.88 -5.50
C LYS A 533 39.53 6.07 -4.89
N GLY A 534 40.18 4.97 -4.50
CA GLY A 534 41.49 4.98 -3.84
C GLY A 534 41.47 5.51 -2.40
N LYS A 535 40.29 5.56 -1.76
CA LYS A 535 40.14 5.91 -0.34
C LYS A 535 40.12 4.65 0.52
N LYS A 536 40.59 4.77 1.77
CA LYS A 536 40.55 3.71 2.78
C LYS A 536 39.77 4.20 3.99
N PHE A 537 38.55 3.70 4.18
CA PHE A 537 37.72 4.06 5.32
C PHE A 537 38.22 3.38 6.59
N VAL A 538 38.58 4.20 7.58
CA VAL A 538 39.13 3.77 8.89
C VAL A 538 38.28 4.22 10.09
N ARG A 539 37.21 5.00 9.86
CA ARG A 539 36.19 5.34 10.86
C ARG A 539 34.80 4.99 10.34
N SER A 540 33.94 4.46 11.22
CA SER A 540 32.51 4.28 10.91
C SER A 540 31.80 5.64 10.83
N GLY A 541 30.82 5.77 9.95
CA GLY A 541 30.15 7.05 9.72
C GLY A 541 29.11 7.02 8.60
N VAL A 542 28.76 8.20 8.10
CA VAL A 542 27.68 8.42 7.13
C VAL A 542 28.17 9.32 5.99
N LEU A 543 27.99 8.87 4.75
CA LEU A 543 28.21 9.66 3.54
C LEU A 543 26.86 10.12 2.97
N ARG A 544 26.62 11.43 3.03
CA ARG A 544 25.47 12.16 2.48
C ARG A 544 25.87 13.03 1.29
N THR A 545 27.12 13.51 1.28
CA THR A 545 27.75 14.25 0.18
C THR A 545 29.18 13.75 -0.07
N PRO A 546 29.85 14.15 -1.18
CA PRO A 546 31.24 13.78 -1.44
C PRO A 546 32.25 14.30 -0.41
N GLU A 547 31.93 15.37 0.30
CA GLU A 547 32.81 16.02 1.28
C GLU A 547 32.96 15.18 2.56
N ASP A 548 31.91 14.48 2.99
CA ASP A 548 31.89 13.60 4.18
C ASP A 548 32.99 12.52 4.13
N VAL A 549 33.46 12.15 2.92
CA VAL A 549 34.56 11.19 2.72
C VAL A 549 35.83 11.61 3.45
N ALA A 550 36.09 12.92 3.60
CA ALA A 550 37.29 13.42 4.28
C ALA A 550 37.31 13.13 5.78
N GLU A 551 36.16 12.91 6.42
CA GLU A 551 36.07 12.67 7.87
C GLU A 551 36.31 11.20 8.25
N LEU A 552 36.16 10.27 7.31
CA LEU A 552 36.12 8.82 7.57
C LEU A 552 37.38 8.05 7.14
N VAL A 553 38.35 8.74 6.53
CA VAL A 553 39.62 8.20 5.99
C VAL A 553 40.86 8.57 6.81
#